data_AF-A0A965HYM5-F1
#
_entry.id   AF-A0A965HYM5-F1
#
_cell.length_a   1.000
_cell.length_b   1.000
_cell.length_c   1.000
_cell.angle_alpha   90.00
_cell.angle_beta   90.00
_cell.angle_gamma   90.00
#
_symmetry.space_group_name_H-M   'P 1'
#
loop_
_entity.id
_entity.type
_entity.pdbx_description
1 polymer ?
#
loop_
_entity_poly.entity_id
_entity_poly.type
_entity_poly.pdbx_seq_one_letter_code
_entity_poly.pdbx_strand_id
1 'polypeptide(L)' 'MSNKVGDRVRLIRCNDQYSNLPSGTTGTVDFIDGMGTIHVKWDNGSRLGLIPGEDSWCLEDNA' A
#
# COMPACT_ATOMS: atom_id res chain seq x y z
N MET A 1 -13.18 2.47 -4.02
CA MET A 1 -12.47 2.89 -2.79
C MET A 1 -11.56 4.04 -3.21
N SER A 2 -11.73 5.22 -2.63
CA SER A 2 -10.88 6.39 -2.90
C SER A 2 -9.74 6.40 -1.89
N ASN A 3 -8.55 5.95 -2.29
CA ASN A 3 -7.35 6.09 -1.46
C ASN A 3 -6.91 7.56 -1.48
N LYS A 4 -6.59 8.13 -0.33
CA LYS A 4 -6.01 9.47 -0.18
C LYS A 4 -4.74 9.42 0.67
N VAL A 5 -3.91 10.45 0.53
CA VAL A 5 -2.74 10.64 1.40
C VAL A 5 -3.20 10.69 2.86
N GLY A 6 -2.51 9.95 3.71
CA GLY A 6 -2.83 9.77 5.13
C GLY A 6 -3.71 8.56 5.45
N ASP A 7 -4.28 7.87 4.44
CA ASP A 7 -5.03 6.64 4.69
C ASP A 7 -4.12 5.52 5.22
N ARG A 8 -4.66 4.74 6.15
CA ARG A 8 -4.04 3.49 6.59
C ARG A 8 -4.45 2.37 5.66
N VAL A 9 -3.47 1.63 5.18
CA VAL A 9 -3.67 0.50 4.27
C VAL A 9 -2.99 -0.74 4.81
N ARG A 10 -3.58 -1.90 4.52
CA ARG A 10 -2.99 -3.20 4.77
C ARG A 10 -2.77 -3.93 3.45
N LEU A 11 -1.54 -4.39 3.22
CA LEU A 11 -1.23 -5.22 2.07
C LEU A 11 -1.97 -6.56 2.19
N ILE A 12 -2.73 -6.93 1.16
CA ILE A 12 -3.35 -8.27 1.07
C ILE A 12 -2.45 -9.18 0.27
N ARG A 13 -2.03 -8.71 -0.91
CA ARG A 13 -1.17 -9.46 -1.82
C ARG A 13 -0.37 -8.49 -2.68
N CYS A 14 0.92 -8.75 -2.80
CA CYS A 14 1.77 -8.14 -3.82
C CYS A 14 2.17 -9.23 -4.82
N ASN A 15 2.16 -8.90 -6.12
CA ASN A 15 2.59 -9.84 -7.16
C ASN A 15 4.08 -9.70 -7.51
N ASP A 16 4.83 -8.89 -6.77
CA ASP A 16 6.27 -8.70 -6.96
C ASP A 16 7.09 -9.73 -6.18
N GLN A 17 7.75 -10.63 -6.92
CA GLN A 17 8.68 -11.65 -6.41
C GLN A 17 9.93 -11.08 -5.72
N TYR A 18 10.25 -9.80 -5.92
CA TYR A 18 11.38 -9.12 -5.28
C TYR A 18 10.96 -8.35 -4.02
N SER A 19 9.66 -8.18 -3.79
CA SER A 19 9.15 -7.51 -2.61
C SER A 19 9.19 -8.46 -1.40
N ASN A 20 10.00 -8.11 -0.40
CA ASN A 20 9.99 -8.81 0.90
C ASN A 20 8.86 -8.29 1.80
N LEU A 21 7.80 -7.69 1.25
CA LEU A 21 6.72 -7.11 2.03
C LEU A 21 5.68 -8.20 2.33
N PRO A 22 5.58 -8.68 3.58
CA PRO A 22 4.66 -9.76 3.89
C PRO A 22 3.21 -9.26 3.79
N SER A 23 2.31 -10.12 3.30
CA SER A 23 0.87 -9.91 3.40
C SER A 23 0.47 -9.65 4.85
N GLY A 24 -0.43 -8.70 5.05
CA GLY A 24 -0.84 -8.21 6.37
C GLY A 24 -0.01 -7.04 6.89
N THR A 25 1.10 -6.68 6.23
CA THR A 25 1.84 -5.47 6.60
C THR A 25 0.97 -4.25 6.40
N THR A 26 1.01 -3.36 7.38
CA THR A 26 0.25 -2.11 7.38
C THR A 26 1.17 -0.94 7.10
N GLY A 27 0.61 0.12 6.53
CA GLY A 27 1.34 1.30 6.14
C GLY A 27 0.42 2.49 5.97
N THR A 28 1.02 3.66 5.82
CA THR A 28 0.28 4.91 5.59
C THR A 28 0.58 5.43 4.20
N VAL A 29 -0.45 5.81 3.44
CA VAL A 29 -0.27 6.43 2.12
C VAL A 29 0.45 7.76 2.30
N ASP A 30 1.63 7.86 1.70
CA ASP A 30 2.49 9.05 1.74
C ASP A 30 2.22 9.96 0.55
N PHE A 31 2.08 9.38 -0.64
CA PHE A 31 1.88 10.12 -1.88
C PHE A 31 1.21 9.25 -2.96
N ILE A 32 0.44 9.87 -3.84
CA ILE A 32 -0.10 9.22 -5.05
C ILE A 32 0.46 9.98 -6.25
N ASP A 33 1.18 9.27 -7.12
CA ASP A 33 1.78 9.91 -8.29
C ASP A 33 0.78 10.11 -9.43
N GLY A 34 1.21 10.84 -10.47
CA GLY A 34 0.38 11.15 -11.63
C GLY A 34 0.01 9.94 -12.49
N MET A 35 0.61 8.76 -12.25
CA MET A 35 0.25 7.51 -12.90
C MET A 35 -0.76 6.69 -12.07
N GLY A 36 -1.07 7.12 -10.85
CA GLY A 36 -1.98 6.43 -9.94
C GLY A 36 -1.30 5.40 -9.04
N THR A 37 0.04 5.35 -9.00
CA THR A 37 0.77 4.50 -8.04
C THR A 37 0.67 5.11 -6.65
N ILE A 38 0.38 4.26 -5.68
CA ILE A 38 0.21 4.66 -4.30
C ILE A 38 1.51 4.36 -3.55
N HIS A 39 2.24 5.41 -3.21
CA HIS A 39 3.46 5.32 -2.41
C HIS A 39 3.06 5.21 -0.94
N VAL A 40 3.41 4.07 -0.33
CA VAL A 40 3.05 3.77 1.05
C VAL A 40 4.31 3.73 1.90
N LYS A 41 4.27 4.45 3.02
CA LYS A 41 5.25 4.31 4.09
C LYS A 41 4.82 3.15 4.98
N TRP A 42 5.39 1.98 4.73
CA TRP A 42 5.09 0.77 5.48
C TRP A 42 5.72 0.79 6.87
N ASP A 43 5.03 0.20 7.85
CA ASP A 43 5.48 0.20 9.25
C ASP A 43 6.77 -0.60 9.46
N ASN A 44 7.04 -1.57 8.58
CA ASN A 44 8.29 -2.34 8.58
C ASN A 44 9.47 -1.60 7.92
N GLY A 45 9.28 -0.34 7.51
CA GLY A 45 10.30 0.48 6.84
C GLY A 45 10.40 0.27 5.33
N SER A 46 9.56 -0.61 4.74
CA SER A 46 9.47 -0.76 3.28
C SER A 46 8.92 0.50 2.62
N ARG A 47 9.23 0.66 1.34
CA ARG A 47 8.76 1.77 0.46
C ARG A 47 8.14 1.24 -0.83
N LEU A 48 7.60 0.03 -0.80
CA LEU A 48 6.93 -0.56 -1.95
C LEU A 48 5.73 0.31 -2.35
N GLY A 49 5.67 0.70 -3.62
CA GLY A 49 4.49 1.35 -4.20
C GLY A 49 3.44 0.31 -4.55
N LEU A 50 2.16 0.64 -4.35
CA LEU A 50 1.04 -0.20 -4.74
C LEU A 50 0.49 0.28 -6.09
N ILE A 51 0.33 -0.65 -7.02
CA ILE A 51 -0.21 -0.39 -8.35
C ILE A 51 -1.67 -0.89 -8.40
N PRO A 52 -2.66 -0.01 -8.61
CA PRO A 52 -4.05 -0.43 -8.80
C PRO A 52 -4.19 -1.41 -9.98
N GLY A 53 -4.74 -2.59 -9.68
CA GLY A 53 -4.94 -3.65 -10.68
C GLY A 53 -3.84 -4.71 -10.71
N GLU A 54 -2.67 -4.44 -10.13
CA GLU A 54 -1.60 -5.45 -9.95
C GLU A 54 -1.51 -5.91 -8.50
N ASP A 55 -1.53 -4.96 -7.56
CA ASP A 55 -1.49 -5.23 -6.14
C ASP A 55 -2.89 -5.23 -5.52
N SER A 56 -3.02 -5.91 -4.38
CA SER A 56 -4.25 -5.97 -3.59
C SER A 56 -4.00 -5.48 -2.17
N TRP A 57 -4.82 -4.54 -1.71
CA TRP A 57 -4.77 -3.98 -0.37
C TRP A 57 -6.19 -3.56 0.08
N CYS A 58 -6.36 -3.35 1.38
CA CYS A 58 -7.56 -2.76 1.94
C CYS A 58 -7.23 -1.52 2.78
N LEU A 59 -8.20 -0.62 2.90
CA LEU A 59 -8.16 0.42 3.92
C LEU A 59 -8.32 -0.25 5.29
N GLU A 60 -7.47 0.14 6.22
CA GLU A 60 -7.62 -0.24 7.61
C GLU A 60 -8.47 0.84 8.28
N ASP A 61 -9.78 0.62 8.30
CA ASP A 61 -10.69 1.45 9.09
C ASP A 61 -10.40 1.17 10.57
N ASN A 62 -9.76 2.14 11.24
CA ASN A 62 -9.70 2.16 12.70
C ASN A 62 -11.12 2.41 13.22
N ALA A 63 -11.87 1.34 13.44
CA ALA A 63 -13.14 1.35 14.15
C ALA A 63 -12.93 1.66 15.64
#